data_AF-A0A8T4KRR5-F1
#
_entry.id   AF-A0A8T4KRR5-F1
#
_cell.length_a   1.000
_cell.length_b   1.000
_cell.length_c   1.000
_cell.angle_alpha   90.00
_cell.angle_beta   90.00
_cell.angle_gamma   90.00
#
_symmetry.space_group_name_H-M   'P 1'
#
loop_
_entity.id
_entity.type
_entity.pdbx_description
1 polymer ?
#
loop_
_entity_poly.entity_id
_entity_poly.type
_entity_poly.pdbx_seq_one_letter_code
_entity_poly.pdbx_strand_id
1 'polypeptide(L)'
;MKKKGFIKATGRVEEVSFELTASVEPSLMKFFLNERQIDSLKEMKNKKSITPQMYMKMFNVSYEQSLKELLELADEGLINKAENVFRFLGEEEEEE
;
A
#
# COMPACT_ATOMS: atom_id res chain seq x y z
N MET A 1 -6.32 9.19 -31.45
CA MET A 1 -6.91 8.02 -32.16
C MET A 1 -7.40 7.02 -31.12
N LYS A 2 -8.72 6.79 -31.02
CA LYS A 2 -9.33 5.88 -30.03
C LYS A 2 -9.30 4.45 -30.59
N LYS A 3 -8.80 3.46 -29.85
CA LYS A 3 -8.96 2.03 -30.19
C LYS A 3 -9.90 1.38 -29.19
N LYS A 4 -10.99 0.79 -29.70
CA LYS A 4 -11.95 -0.03 -28.92
C LYS A 4 -11.55 -1.51 -29.06
N GLY A 5 -11.59 -2.25 -27.95
CA GLY A 5 -11.41 -3.70 -27.93
C GLY A 5 -12.62 -4.37 -27.25
N PHE A 6 -12.94 -5.60 -27.64
CA PHE A 6 -14.08 -6.36 -27.13
C PHE A 6 -13.59 -7.63 -26.45
N ILE A 7 -14.07 -7.93 -25.25
CA ILE A 7 -13.85 -9.22 -24.58
C ILE A 7 -15.18 -9.97 -24.59
N LYS A 8 -15.18 -11.18 -25.15
CA LYS A 8 -16.38 -12.02 -25.27
C LYS A 8 -16.40 -13.04 -24.13
N ALA A 9 -17.03 -12.70 -23.02
CA ALA A 9 -17.48 -13.68 -22.03
C ALA A 9 -19.01 -13.79 -22.15
N THR A 10 -19.49 -14.94 -22.63
CA THR A 10 -20.88 -15.40 -22.51
C THR A 10 -21.98 -14.32 -22.63
N GLY A 11 -22.30 -13.93 -23.87
CA GLY A 11 -23.65 -13.46 -24.23
C GLY A 11 -24.13 -12.08 -23.80
N ARG A 12 -23.36 -11.25 -23.09
CA ARG A 12 -23.65 -9.81 -22.92
C ARG A 12 -22.42 -8.98 -23.23
N VAL A 13 -22.54 -8.10 -24.23
CA VAL A 13 -21.53 -7.09 -24.54
C VAL A 13 -21.90 -5.86 -23.72
N GLU A 14 -21.19 -5.63 -22.62
CA GLU A 14 -21.26 -4.35 -21.90
C GLU A 14 -20.08 -3.49 -22.33
N GLU A 15 -20.39 -2.26 -22.76
CA GLU A 15 -19.41 -1.26 -23.19
C GLU A 15 -18.83 -0.58 -21.94
N VAL A 16 -17.61 -0.94 -21.53
CA VAL A 16 -16.95 -0.32 -20.38
C VAL A 16 -16.01 0.80 -20.87
N SER A 17 -16.37 2.03 -20.53
CA SER A 17 -15.52 3.22 -20.70
C SER A 17 -14.52 3.27 -19.55
N PHE A 18 -13.23 3.09 -19.83
CA PHE A 18 -12.16 3.18 -18.83
C PHE A 18 -11.57 4.59 -18.84
N GLU A 19 -12.02 5.45 -17.93
CA GLU A 19 -11.32 6.70 -17.61
C GLU A 19 -10.25 6.40 -16.57
N LEU A 20 -8.98 6.61 -16.95
CA LEU A 20 -7.85 6.56 -16.04
C LEU A 20 -7.95 7.72 -15.03
N THR A 21 -8.52 7.47 -13.87
CA THR A 21 -8.19 8.21 -12.65
C THR A 21 -7.36 7.31 -11.73
N ALA A 22 -6.04 7.45 -11.85
CA ALA A 22 -5.03 7.08 -10.84
C ALA A 22 -5.19 5.73 -10.12
N SER A 23 -5.31 4.65 -10.91
CA SER A 23 -4.86 3.26 -10.65
C SER A 23 -4.41 2.92 -9.21
N VAL A 24 -5.36 2.84 -8.27
CA VAL A 24 -5.26 1.88 -7.17
C VAL A 24 -5.63 0.54 -7.79
N GLU A 25 -4.70 -0.41 -7.81
CA GLU A 25 -4.95 -1.69 -8.49
C GLU A 25 -6.22 -2.36 -7.92
N PRO A 26 -7.09 -2.96 -8.76
CA PRO A 26 -8.32 -3.65 -8.31
C PRO A 26 -8.07 -4.77 -7.27
N SER A 27 -6.84 -5.26 -7.18
CA SER A 27 -6.37 -6.21 -6.17
C SER A 27 -6.37 -5.62 -4.74
N LEU A 28 -6.15 -4.31 -4.60
CA LEU A 28 -6.12 -3.61 -3.31
C LEU A 28 -7.52 -3.27 -2.78
N MET A 29 -8.54 -3.19 -3.63
CA MET A 29 -9.94 -2.94 -3.20
C MET A 29 -10.49 -4.03 -2.26
N LYS A 30 -9.87 -5.20 -2.19
CA LYS A 30 -10.24 -6.26 -1.23
C LYS A 30 -9.78 -5.96 0.20
N PHE A 31 -8.78 -5.10 0.34
CA PHE A 31 -8.22 -4.70 1.61
C PHE A 31 -8.82 -3.33 1.96
N PHE A 32 -9.40 -3.19 3.14
CA PHE A 32 -9.97 -1.92 3.62
C PHE A 32 -8.86 -0.95 4.05
N LEU A 33 -7.94 -0.66 3.12
CA LEU A 33 -6.78 0.20 3.37
C LEU A 33 -7.19 1.66 3.39
N ASN A 34 -6.56 2.42 4.28
CA ASN A 34 -6.66 3.87 4.28
C ASN A 34 -5.71 4.49 3.23
N GLU A 35 -5.89 5.78 2.94
CA GLU A 35 -5.08 6.49 1.93
C GLU A 35 -3.57 6.45 2.22
N ARG A 36 -3.16 6.60 3.48
CA ARG A 36 -1.74 6.56 3.87
C ARG A 36 -1.14 5.18 3.65
N GLN A 37 -1.87 4.12 3.98
CA GLN A 37 -1.47 2.74 3.71
C GLN A 37 -1.26 2.51 2.20
N ILE A 38 -2.19 2.97 1.37
CA ILE A 38 -2.05 2.88 -0.09
C ILE A 38 -0.82 3.64 -0.58
N ASP A 39 -0.61 4.86 -0.12
CA ASP A 39 0.54 5.68 -0.54
C ASP A 39 1.87 5.12 -0.02
N SER A 40 1.88 4.49 1.16
CA SER A 40 3.06 3.80 1.66
C SER A 40 3.48 2.62 0.79
N LEU A 41 2.52 1.83 0.30
CA LEU A 41 2.79 0.73 -0.63
C LEU A 41 3.32 1.24 -1.98
N LYS A 42 2.80 2.37 -2.48
CA LYS A 42 3.34 3.01 -3.69
C LYS A 42 4.78 3.46 -3.47
N GLU A 43 5.09 4.03 -2.32
CA GLU A 43 6.45 4.48 -2.00
C GLU A 43 7.42 3.28 -1.89
N MET A 44 6.96 2.15 -1.37
CA MET A 44 7.74 0.90 -1.34
C MET A 44 8.07 0.33 -2.72
N LYS A 45 7.33 0.71 -3.77
CA LYS A 45 7.71 0.36 -5.14
C LYS A 45 9.04 1.03 -5.55
N ASN A 46 9.31 2.22 -4.99
CA ASN A 46 10.54 2.98 -5.22
C ASN A 46 11.63 2.70 -4.17
N LYS A 47 11.22 2.39 -2.94
CA LYS A 47 12.10 2.13 -1.78
C LYS A 47 11.91 0.70 -1.32
N LYS A 48 12.98 -0.09 -1.20
CA LYS A 48 12.90 -1.53 -0.83
C LYS A 48 12.14 -1.82 0.48
N SER A 49 12.03 -0.86 1.39
CA SER A 49 11.34 -0.99 2.68
C SER A 49 10.79 0.35 3.15
N ILE A 50 9.80 0.31 4.04
CA ILE A 50 9.31 1.46 4.80
C ILE A 50 9.31 1.11 6.30
N THR A 51 9.95 1.94 7.11
CA THR A 51 10.02 1.75 8.57
C THR A 51 8.94 2.58 9.28
N PRO A 52 8.61 2.28 10.54
CA PRO A 52 7.65 3.08 11.30
C PRO A 52 8.11 4.54 11.43
N GLN A 53 9.40 4.79 11.65
CA GLN A 53 9.96 6.15 11.72
C GLN A 53 9.85 6.89 10.39
N MET A 54 10.06 6.20 9.26
CA MET A 54 9.87 6.80 7.93
C MET A 54 8.40 7.14 7.69
N TYR A 55 7.51 6.20 8.01
CA TYR A 55 6.06 6.37 7.88
C TYR A 55 5.54 7.54 8.70
N MET A 56 5.95 7.62 9.97
CA MET A 56 5.67 8.74 10.88
C MET A 56 6.08 10.07 10.24
N LYS A 57 7.31 10.17 9.72
CA LYS A 57 7.81 11.40 9.08
C LYS A 57 7.07 11.74 7.79
N MET A 58 6.70 10.73 6.99
CA MET A 58 6.00 10.92 5.71
C MET A 58 4.57 11.46 5.92
N PHE A 59 3.86 10.95 6.92
CA PHE A 59 2.44 11.23 7.10
C PHE A 59 2.11 12.06 8.34
N ASN A 60 3.13 12.48 9.10
CA ASN A 60 3.01 13.27 10.32
C ASN A 60 2.02 12.65 11.33
N VAL A 61 2.18 11.36 11.59
CA VAL A 61 1.38 10.58 12.56
C VAL A 61 2.24 10.11 13.73
N SER A 62 1.65 9.68 14.85
CA SER A 62 2.44 9.14 15.95
C SER A 62 3.16 7.84 15.57
N TYR A 63 4.24 7.52 16.29
CA TYR A 63 4.94 6.25 16.14
C TYR A 63 4.00 5.05 16.36
N GLU A 64 3.15 5.10 17.39
CA GLU A 64 2.14 4.07 17.67
C GLU A 64 1.19 3.86 16.48
N GLN A 65 0.68 4.96 15.90
CA GLN A 65 -0.19 4.89 14.73
C GLN A 65 0.54 4.31 13.52
N SER A 66 1.81 4.69 13.32
CA SER A 66 2.63 4.15 12.24
C SER A 66 2.87 2.65 12.37
N LEU A 67 3.17 2.17 13.58
CA LEU A 67 3.32 0.74 13.87
C LEU A 67 2.04 -0.01 13.61
N LYS A 68 0.91 0.50 14.11
CA LYS A 68 -0.40 -0.10 13.91
C LYS A 68 -0.70 -0.29 12.43
N GLU A 69 -0.57 0.76 11.63
CA GLU A 69 -0.92 0.72 10.20
C GLU A 69 0.03 -0.16 9.38
N LEU A 70 1.32 -0.23 9.73
CA LEU A 70 2.28 -1.13 9.10
C LEU A 70 2.08 -2.59 9.52
N LEU A 71 1.69 -2.84 10.77
CA LEU A 71 1.33 -4.17 11.25
C LEU A 71 0.09 -4.70 10.53
N GLU A 72 -0.95 -3.86 10.35
CA GLU A 72 -2.14 -4.20 9.56
C GLU A 72 -1.74 -4.61 8.13
N LEU A 73 -0.88 -3.83 7.46
CA LEU A 73 -0.37 -4.19 6.13
C LEU A 73 0.42 -5.51 6.12
N ALA A 74 1.18 -5.78 7.18
CA ALA A 74 1.97 -7.01 7.28
C ALA A 74 1.08 -8.24 7.55
N ASP A 75 0.05 -8.09 8.37
CA ASP A 75 -0.89 -9.16 8.73
C ASP A 75 -1.79 -9.53 7.54
N GLU A 76 -2.10 -8.56 6.67
CA GLU A 76 -2.75 -8.78 5.36
C GLU A 76 -1.79 -9.38 4.31
N GLY A 77 -0.50 -9.57 4.65
CA GLY A 77 0.51 -10.14 3.76
C GLY A 77 0.99 -9.21 2.66
N LEU A 78 0.72 -7.91 2.76
CA LEU A 78 1.09 -6.91 1.76
C LEU A 78 2.54 -6.42 1.91
N ILE A 79 3.10 -6.51 3.12
CA ILE A 79 4.51 -6.19 3.40
C ILE A 79 5.17 -7.23 4.30
N ASN A 80 6.50 -7.30 4.28
CA ASN A 80 7.25 -8.19 5.17
C ASN A 80 7.38 -7.57 6.58
N LYS A 81 6.81 -8.24 7.59
CA LYS A 81 6.80 -7.79 8.99
C LYS A 81 8.21 -7.62 9.59
N ALA A 82 9.13 -8.53 9.30
CA ALA A 82 10.49 -8.48 9.84
C ALA A 82 11.28 -7.30 9.27
N GLU A 83 11.16 -7.07 7.96
CA GLU A 83 11.89 -6.01 7.26
C GLU A 83 11.35 -4.61 7.55
N ASN A 84 10.05 -4.48 7.81
CA ASN A 84 9.37 -3.18 7.89
C ASN A 84 8.92 -2.78 9.30
N VAL A 85 8.87 -3.72 10.25
CA VAL A 85 8.36 -3.43 11.61
C VAL A 85 9.37 -3.86 12.66
N PHE A 86 9.76 -5.14 12.69
CA PHE A 86 10.50 -5.68 13.83
C PHE A 86 11.99 -5.36 13.85
N ARG A 87 12.63 -5.19 12.69
CA ARG A 87 14.04 -4.79 12.62
C ARG A 87 14.34 -3.52 13.44
N PHE A 88 13.35 -2.64 13.61
CA PHE A 88 13.52 -1.33 14.23
C PHE A 88 12.94 -1.22 15.63
N LEU A 89 12.34 -2.29 16.17
CA LEU A 89 11.90 -2.33 17.57
C LEU A 89 13.03 -2.65 18.56
N GLY A 90 14.19 -3.10 18.06
CA GLY A 90 15.36 -3.43 18.86
C GLY A 90 16.52 -2.44 18.72
N GLU A 91 16.36 -1.36 17.97
CA GLU A 91 17.41 -0.34 17.73
C GLU A 91 17.18 0.96 18.54
N GLU A 92 16.21 1.01 19.45
CA GLU A 92 15.98 2.16 20.37
C GLU A 92 16.65 2.00 21.75
N GLU A 93 17.79 1.30 21.82
CA GLU A 93 18.68 1.35 22.99
C GLU A 93 20.09 1.71 22.53
N GLU A 94 20.34 2.99 22.21
CA GLU A 94 21.65 3.66 22.28
C GLU A 94 21.48 5.12 21.81
N GLU A 95 20.80 5.94 22.61
CA GLU A 95 21.12 7.38 22.68
C GLU A 95 21.95 7.57 23.96
N GLU A 96 23.26 7.69 23.77
CA GLU A 96 24.26 8.03 24.80
C GLU A 96 24.18 9.51 25.19
#